data_AF-K4K113-F1
#
_entry.id   AF-K4K113-F1
#
_cell.length_a   1.000
_cell.length_b   1.000
_cell.length_c   1.000
_cell.angle_alpha   90.00
_cell.angle_beta   90.00
_cell.angle_gamma   90.00
#
_symmetry.space_group_name_H-M   'P 1'
#
loop_
_entity.id
_entity.type
_entity.pdbx_description
1 polymer ?
#
loop_
_entity_poly.entity_id
_entity_poly.type
_entity_poly.pdbx_seq_one_letter_code
_entity_poly.pdbx_strand_id
1 'polypeptide(L)'
;GPGCPVCVLPIGRVDLAIDLALQQQVILCTYGDTLRVPASDGLSLMKAKAGVGKLSGDIRMVYSTLDALQIARDNPQREVVFFAIGFETTPP
;
A
#
# COMPACT_ATOMS: atom_id res chain seq x y z
N GLY A 1 21.90 -4.03 -12.49
CA GLY A 1 20.53 -4.57 -12.34
C GLY A 1 19.55 -3.44 -12.08
N PRO A 2 18.23 -3.71 -12.05
CA PRO A 2 17.26 -2.71 -11.64
C PRO A 2 17.48 -2.35 -10.17
N GLY A 3 18.11 -1.21 -9.88
CA GLY A 3 18.49 -0.81 -8.52
C GLY A 3 17.37 -0.14 -7.72
N CYS A 4 16.14 -0.17 -8.22
CA CYS A 4 14.98 0.51 -7.64
C CYS A 4 13.79 -0.48 -7.58
N PRO A 5 13.43 -1.01 -6.40
CA PRO A 5 12.37 -2.01 -6.27
C PRO A 5 11.00 -1.44 -6.67
N VAL A 6 10.74 -0.16 -6.40
CA VAL A 6 9.53 0.56 -6.79
C VAL A 6 9.39 0.63 -8.31
N CYS A 7 10.50 0.88 -9.01
CA CYS A 7 10.53 1.09 -10.46
C CYS A 7 10.23 -0.20 -11.25
N VAL A 8 10.38 -1.35 -10.61
CA VAL A 8 10.08 -2.67 -11.19
C VAL A 8 8.84 -3.33 -10.57
N LEU A 9 8.09 -2.59 -9.76
CA LEU A 9 6.88 -3.11 -9.13
C LEU A 9 5.81 -3.41 -10.20
N PRO A 10 5.31 -4.65 -10.31
CA PRO A 10 4.30 -4.97 -11.30
C PRO A 10 2.98 -4.25 -11.02
N ILE A 11 2.35 -3.70 -12.05
CA ILE A 11 1.05 -3.00 -11.98
C ILE A 11 0.01 -3.83 -11.22
N GLY A 12 -0.11 -5.14 -11.53
CA GLY A 12 -1.07 -6.02 -10.87
C GLY A 12 -0.87 -6.19 -9.36
N ARG A 13 0.33 -5.94 -8.83
CA ARG A 13 0.56 -5.92 -7.37
C ARG A 13 -0.03 -4.66 -6.73
N VAL A 14 0.05 -3.52 -7.42
CA VAL A 14 -0.56 -2.26 -6.98
C VAL A 14 -2.08 -2.35 -7.07
N ASP A 15 -2.61 -2.97 -8.14
CA ASP A 15 -4.05 -3.21 -8.29
C ASP A 15 -4.61 -4.04 -7.12
N LEU A 16 -3.94 -5.12 -6.75
CA LEU A 16 -4.33 -5.94 -5.60
C LEU A 16 -4.31 -5.13 -4.28
N ALA A 17 -3.30 -4.29 -4.08
CA ALA A 17 -3.23 -3.45 -2.89
C ALA A 17 -4.37 -2.41 -2.84
N ILE A 18 -4.73 -1.83 -3.98
CA ILE A 18 -5.89 -0.93 -4.11
C ILE A 18 -7.19 -1.67 -3.80
N ASP A 19 -7.37 -2.89 -4.31
CA ASP A 19 -8.56 -3.71 -4.04
C ASP A 19 -8.72 -4.02 -2.54
N LEU A 20 -7.63 -4.40 -1.86
CA LEU A 20 -7.65 -4.60 -0.41
C LEU A 20 -8.12 -3.35 0.34
N ALA A 21 -7.64 -2.17 -0.06
CA ALA A 21 -7.99 -0.92 0.60
C ALA A 21 -9.43 -0.48 0.32
N LEU A 22 -9.94 -0.67 -0.91
CA LEU A 22 -11.26 -0.18 -1.33
C LEU A 22 -12.40 -1.17 -1.08
N GLN A 23 -12.19 -2.46 -1.38
CA GLN A 23 -13.22 -3.49 -1.32
C GLN A 23 -13.21 -4.23 0.01
N GLN A 24 -12.03 -4.66 0.46
CA GLN A 24 -11.90 -5.37 1.74
C GLN A 24 -11.80 -4.41 2.94
N GLN A 25 -11.69 -3.11 2.66
CA GLN A 25 -11.65 -2.04 3.65
C GLN A 25 -10.59 -2.27 4.72
N VAL A 26 -9.42 -2.82 4.37
CA VAL A 26 -8.30 -2.96 5.32
C VAL A 26 -7.62 -1.61 5.57
N ILE A 27 -6.83 -1.52 6.64
CA ILE A 27 -5.86 -0.43 6.78
C ILE A 27 -4.60 -0.85 6.02
N LEU A 28 -4.39 -0.28 4.84
CA LEU A 28 -3.24 -0.61 4.01
C LEU A 28 -2.05 0.29 4.37
N CYS A 29 -0.98 -0.28 4.88
CA CYS A 29 0.26 0.42 5.18
C CYS A 29 1.29 0.20 4.07
N THR A 30 1.99 1.25 3.65
CA THR A 30 3.02 1.15 2.60
C THR A 30 4.05 2.28 2.70
N TYR A 31 5.18 2.15 2.02
CA TYR A 31 6.17 3.23 1.92
C TYR A 31 5.70 4.36 1.00
N GLY A 32 6.19 5.58 1.23
CA GLY A 32 5.71 6.77 0.51
C GLY A 32 6.00 6.78 -1.00
N ASP A 33 7.09 6.15 -1.42
CA ASP A 33 7.48 5.98 -2.81
C ASP A 33 6.48 5.13 -3.62
N THR A 34 5.87 4.12 -3.00
CA THR A 34 4.84 3.28 -3.64
C THR A 34 3.55 4.03 -3.96
N LEU A 35 3.25 5.13 -3.26
CA LEU A 35 1.95 5.78 -3.34
C LEU A 35 1.63 6.30 -4.75
N ARG A 36 2.67 6.64 -5.51
CA ARG A 36 2.56 7.23 -6.85
C ARG A 36 2.79 6.21 -7.97
N VAL A 37 3.06 4.95 -7.64
CA VAL A 37 3.25 3.92 -8.66
C VAL A 37 1.96 3.78 -9.47
N PRO A 38 2.02 3.84 -10.81
CA PRO A 38 0.85 3.64 -11.65
C PRO A 38 0.23 2.27 -11.45
N ALA A 39 -1.09 2.24 -11.38
CA ALA A 39 -1.93 1.05 -11.38
C ALA A 39 -2.78 1.02 -12.66
N SER A 40 -3.65 0.01 -12.80
CA SER A 40 -4.59 -0.07 -13.91
C SER A 40 -5.56 1.13 -13.91
N ASP A 41 -6.12 1.46 -15.08
CA ASP A 41 -7.09 2.55 -15.26
C ASP A 41 -6.60 3.95 -14.82
N GLY A 42 -5.28 4.14 -14.81
CA GLY A 42 -4.66 5.38 -14.36
C GLY A 42 -4.79 5.61 -12.84
N LEU A 43 -5.09 4.57 -12.06
CA LEU A 43 -5.13 4.62 -10.60
C LEU A 43 -3.73 4.64 -9.98
N SER A 44 -3.70 4.88 -8.68
CA SER A 44 -2.55 4.70 -7.80
C SER A 44 -3.05 4.59 -6.36
N LEU A 45 -2.20 4.14 -5.43
CA LEU A 45 -2.54 4.13 -4.00
C LEU A 45 -2.86 5.53 -3.47
N MET A 46 -2.19 6.57 -3.99
CA MET A 46 -2.50 7.96 -3.67
C MET A 46 -3.91 8.36 -4.14
N LYS A 47 -4.33 7.94 -5.34
CA LYS A 47 -5.69 8.19 -5.85
C LYS A 47 -6.74 7.40 -5.07
N ALA A 48 -6.47 6.12 -4.78
CA ALA A 48 -7.35 5.29 -3.95
C ALA A 48 -7.58 5.87 -2.55
N LYS A 49 -6.53 6.46 -1.95
CA LYS A 49 -6.62 7.20 -0.68
C LYS A 49 -7.48 8.46 -0.83
N ALA A 50 -7.23 9.27 -1.85
CA ALA A 50 -7.97 10.51 -2.09
C ALA A 50 -9.45 10.26 -2.42
N GLY A 51 -9.75 9.10 -3.01
CA GLY A 51 -11.09 8.65 -3.35
C GLY A 51 -11.24 8.33 -4.84
N VAL A 52 -11.98 7.26 -5.14
CA VAL A 52 -12.36 6.82 -6.48
C VAL A 52 -13.88 6.72 -6.52
N GLY A 53 -14.54 7.70 -7.15
CA GLY A 53 -15.99 7.85 -7.10
C GLY A 53 -16.47 8.13 -5.68
N LYS A 54 -17.21 7.20 -5.07
CA LYS A 54 -17.68 7.29 -3.68
C LYS A 54 -16.87 6.45 -2.67
N LEU A 55 -15.88 5.70 -3.15
CA LEU A 55 -15.03 4.84 -2.32
C LEU A 55 -13.72 5.56 -1.99
N SER A 56 -13.22 5.38 -0.77
CA SER A 56 -11.90 5.87 -0.34
C SER A 56 -11.27 4.81 0.56
N GLY A 57 -9.99 4.52 0.32
CA GLY A 57 -9.25 3.51 1.07
C GLY A 57 -8.49 4.12 2.25
N ASP A 58 -8.46 3.44 3.40
CA ASP A 58 -7.58 3.80 4.51
C ASP A 58 -6.14 3.34 4.21
N ILE A 59 -5.42 4.18 3.48
CA ILE A 59 -4.03 3.93 3.08
C ILE A 59 -3.11 4.83 3.91
N ARG A 60 -2.19 4.24 4.66
CA ARG A 60 -1.26 4.94 5.57
C ARG A 60 0.17 4.79 5.08
N MET A 61 0.85 5.93 4.92
CA MET A 61 2.28 5.92 4.69
C MET A 61 2.99 5.56 5.99
N VAL A 62 3.96 4.66 5.90
CA VAL A 62 4.84 4.29 7.01
C VAL A 62 6.30 4.44 6.59
N TYR A 63 7.19 4.59 7.57
CA TYR A 63 8.64 4.62 7.35
C TYR A 63 9.28 3.27 7.67
N SER A 64 8.60 2.41 8.45
CA SER A 64 9.07 1.08 8.79
C SER A 64 7.92 0.09 8.98
N THR A 65 8.24 -1.21 9.02
CA THR A 65 7.28 -2.27 9.38
C THR A 65 6.77 -2.14 10.82
N LEU A 66 7.56 -1.54 11.72
CA LEU A 66 7.16 -1.29 13.11
C LEU A 66 6.00 -0.29 13.21
N ASP A 67 5.93 0.69 12.31
CA ASP A 67 4.80 1.62 12.28
C ASP A 67 3.50 0.89 11.93
N ALA A 68 3.54 -0.06 10.98
CA ALA A 68 2.40 -0.89 10.61
C ALA A 68 1.96 -1.79 11.77
N LEU A 69 2.91 -2.36 12.51
CA LEU A 69 2.62 -3.14 13.72
C LEU A 69 1.97 -2.28 14.81
N GLN A 70 2.43 -1.05 15.00
CA GLN A 70 1.81 -0.12 15.95
C GLN A 70 0.38 0.22 15.53
N ILE A 71 0.15 0.52 14.24
CA ILE A 71 -1.18 0.77 13.68
C ILE A 71 -2.11 -0.43 13.93
N ALA A 72 -1.62 -1.67 13.76
CA ALA A 72 -2.39 -2.88 14.06
C ALA A 72 -2.79 -2.98 15.55
N ARG A 73 -1.86 -2.68 16.46
CA ARG A 73 -2.14 -2.67 17.92
C ARG A 73 -3.18 -1.62 18.30
N ASP A 74 -3.13 -0.45 17.65
CA ASP A 74 -4.06 0.65 17.90
C ASP A 74 -5.44 0.43 17.27
N ASN A 75 -5.56 -0.52 16.32
CA ASN A 75 -6.79 -0.82 15.59
C ASN A 75 -7.14 -2.33 15.67
N PRO A 76 -7.36 -2.90 16.87
CA PRO A 76 -7.50 -4.35 17.06
C PRO A 76 -8.75 -4.97 16.41
N GLN A 77 -9.69 -4.15 15.95
CA GLN A 77 -10.94 -4.57 15.28
C GLN A 77 -10.83 -4.52 13.75
N ARG A 78 -9.65 -4.17 13.21
CA ARG A 78 -9.44 -3.92 11.79
C ARG A 78 -8.25 -4.73 11.31
N GLU A 79 -8.37 -5.28 10.11
CA GLU A 79 -7.23 -5.90 9.45
C GLU A 79 -6.26 -4.82 8.97
N VAL A 80 -4.98 -5.02 9.26
CA VAL A 80 -3.89 -4.13 8.85
C VAL A 80 -2.96 -4.92 7.96
N VAL A 81 -2.79 -4.47 6.72
CA VAL A 81 -1.95 -5.12 5.72
C VAL A 81 -0.78 -4.20 5.39
N PHE A 82 0.44 -4.70 5.56
CA PHE A 82 1.63 -4.00 5.09
C PHE A 82 2.01 -4.46 3.68
N PHE A 83 1.90 -3.55 2.71
CA PHE A 83 2.33 -3.80 1.34
C PHE A 83 3.85 -3.65 1.24
N ALA A 84 4.55 -4.73 1.57
CA ALA A 84 6.00 -4.80 1.55
C ALA A 84 6.52 -4.72 0.11
N ILE A 85 7.44 -3.78 -0.12
CA ILE A 85 8.24 -3.67 -1.33
C ILE A 85 9.71 -3.62 -0.96
N GLY A 86 10.56 -4.19 -1.81
CA GLY A 86 11.98 -4.21 -1.56
C GLY A 86 12.66 -5.38 -2.25
N PHE A 87 13.99 -5.33 -2.26
CA PHE A 87 14.83 -6.43 -2.70
C PHE A 87 15.32 -7.22 -1.48
N GLU A 88 16.32 -8.08 -1.66
CA GLU A 88 16.84 -8.99 -0.64
C GLU A 88 17.27 -8.30 0.66
N THR A 89 17.60 -7.00 0.61
CA THR A 89 18.00 -6.17 1.77
C THR A 89 16.85 -5.49 2.50
N THR A 90 15.60 -5.72 2.08
CA THR A 90 14.39 -5.32 2.81
C THR A 90 13.60 -6.56 3.24
N PRO A 91 14.16 -7.48 4.05
CA PRO A 91 13.32 -8.49 4.70
C PRO A 91 12.29 -7.80 5.61
N PRO A 92 11.02 -8.25 5.62
CA PRO A 92 10.00 -7.71 6.50
C PRO A 92 10.30 -7.92 7.99
#